data_AF-A0A1D1YHB3-F1
#
_entry.id   AF-A0A1D1YHB3-F1
#
_cell.length_a   1.000
_cell.length_b   1.000
_cell.length_c   1.000
_cell.angle_alpha   90.00
_cell.angle_beta   90.00
_cell.angle_gamma   90.00
#
_symmetry.space_group_name_H-M   'P 1'
#
loop_
_entity.id
_entity.type
_entity.pdbx_description
1 polymer ?
#
loop_
_entity_poly.entity_id
_entity_poly.type
_entity_poly.pdbx_seq_one_letter_code
_entity_poly.pdbx_strand_id
1 'polypeptide(L)'
;MKLSSVLSVLLSFAIVSQAVPMDLSKRRFGVEHTPEADATFQDVKDLAQGSDKEAQAGNLSGAMVRALLAKAPACDQQDRADDVIDLGRQFGGDKEQQFIKVAQTYRQLERNTPNAGQASELCTKPPRNKELDGLTQAQDPTGKAKDPADTGKAKDPADTGKGKDKAKDPADTCTCKAKDPVDTGKAKDPTNTGDNPANTGDNTAETNPVGGVKMPKIQKQNGEFVVNGNSFKDVDAAHGRQCDVQHNLCFNKFNAGDKSFSGADCDNQTNVCKSGPPVFA
;
A
#
# COMPACT_ATOMS: atom_id res chain seq x y z
N MET A 1 -8.12 -56.18 69.72
CA MET A 1 -7.90 -54.74 69.95
C MET A 1 -6.51 -54.35 69.46
N LYS A 2 -6.36 -53.12 68.95
CA LYS A 2 -5.17 -52.45 68.35
C LYS A 2 -5.12 -52.56 66.83
N LEU A 3 -5.88 -51.74 66.09
CA LEU A 3 -5.73 -50.31 65.73
C LEU A 3 -4.61 -50.02 64.72
N SER A 4 -5.11 -49.58 63.57
CA SER A 4 -4.49 -49.12 62.33
C SER A 4 -3.30 -48.17 62.45
N SER A 5 -2.41 -48.24 61.46
CA SER A 5 -1.65 -47.08 60.99
C SER A 5 -1.38 -47.23 59.50
N VAL A 6 -2.18 -46.54 58.68
CA VAL A 6 -1.87 -46.23 57.28
C VAL A 6 -1.74 -44.72 57.22
N LEU A 7 -0.49 -44.24 57.20
CA LEU A 7 -0.15 -42.83 57.12
C LEU A 7 -0.19 -42.41 55.65
N SER A 8 -1.34 -41.90 55.20
CA SER A 8 -1.47 -41.26 53.88
C SER A 8 -0.74 -39.92 53.88
N VAL A 9 0.39 -39.86 53.17
CA VAL A 9 1.09 -38.63 52.82
C VAL A 9 0.33 -37.97 51.65
N LEU A 10 -0.52 -37.00 51.97
CA LEU A 10 -1.13 -36.11 50.97
C LEU A 10 -0.12 -35.02 50.62
N LEU A 11 0.60 -35.22 49.51
CA LEU A 11 1.44 -34.20 48.90
C LEU A 11 0.55 -33.22 48.11
N SER A 12 0.13 -32.14 48.78
CA SER A 12 -0.62 -31.05 48.16
C SER A 12 0.28 -30.28 47.18
N PHE A 13 0.17 -30.57 45.89
CA PHE A 13 0.70 -29.70 44.83
C PHE A 13 -0.17 -28.44 44.75
N ALA A 14 0.24 -27.38 45.45
CA ALA A 14 -0.24 -26.04 45.19
C ALA A 14 0.33 -25.57 43.84
N ILE A 15 -0.45 -25.73 42.77
CA ILE A 15 -0.14 -25.12 41.47
C ILE A 15 -0.34 -23.61 41.64
N VAL A 16 0.76 -22.89 41.87
CA VAL A 16 0.77 -21.43 41.76
C VAL A 16 0.66 -21.11 40.27
N SER A 17 -0.56 -20.84 39.81
CA SER A 17 -0.80 -20.27 38.48
C SER A 17 -0.15 -18.89 38.42
N GLN A 18 1.08 -18.84 37.94
CA GLN A 18 1.76 -17.60 37.60
C GLN A 18 1.13 -17.11 36.28
N ALA A 19 -0.02 -16.44 36.38
CA ALA A 19 -0.52 -15.63 35.29
C ALA A 19 0.46 -14.47 35.14
N VAL A 20 1.45 -14.62 34.27
CA VAL A 20 2.25 -13.48 33.81
C VAL A 20 1.23 -12.51 33.20
N PRO A 21 1.14 -11.25 33.69
CA PRO A 21 0.28 -10.26 33.08
C PRO A 21 0.73 -10.13 31.62
N MET A 22 -0.08 -10.62 30.69
CA MET A 22 0.07 -10.25 29.30
C MET A 22 -0.27 -8.77 29.23
N ASP A 23 0.76 -7.94 29.08
CA ASP A 23 0.60 -6.56 28.68
C ASP A 23 -0.04 -6.58 27.28
N LEU A 24 -1.38 -6.60 27.26
CA LEU A 24 -2.21 -6.36 26.09
C LEU A 24 -2.10 -4.89 25.69
N SER A 25 -0.88 -4.42 25.45
CA SER A 25 -0.65 -3.22 24.67
C SER A 25 -1.33 -3.48 23.33
N LYS A 26 -2.48 -2.82 23.11
CA LYS A 26 -3.22 -2.90 21.86
C LYS A 26 -2.24 -2.52 20.76
N ARG A 27 -1.96 -3.45 19.86
CA ARG A 27 -1.02 -3.16 18.78
C ARG A 27 -1.66 -2.14 17.82
N ARG A 28 -0.86 -1.20 17.29
CA ARG A 28 -1.34 -0.16 16.36
C ARG A 28 -1.18 -0.62 14.91
N PHE A 29 -2.03 -1.58 14.53
CA PHE A 29 -2.12 -2.13 13.17
C PHE A 29 -3.43 -1.71 12.48
N GLY A 30 -3.46 -1.74 11.15
CA GLY A 30 -4.62 -1.40 10.34
C GLY A 30 -4.73 0.09 10.03
N VAL A 31 -3.70 0.89 10.36
CA VAL A 31 -3.65 2.32 10.03
C VAL A 31 -3.57 2.52 8.50
N GLU A 32 -2.99 1.56 7.80
CA GLU A 32 -2.97 1.47 6.34
C GLU A 32 -4.34 1.21 5.71
N HIS A 33 -5.39 0.97 6.50
CA HIS A 33 -6.76 0.78 6.03
C HIS A 33 -7.75 1.70 6.75
N THR A 34 -7.28 2.89 7.16
CA THR A 34 -8.18 3.97 7.56
C THR A 34 -8.92 4.53 6.34
N PRO A 35 -10.11 5.13 6.51
CA PRO A 35 -10.83 5.74 5.39
C PRO A 35 -9.99 6.76 4.60
N GLU A 36 -9.14 7.51 5.30
CA GLU A 36 -8.25 8.49 4.67
C GLU A 36 -7.11 7.82 3.89
N ALA A 37 -6.49 6.77 4.45
CA ALA A 37 -5.46 6.01 3.75
C ALA A 37 -6.02 5.31 2.50
N ASP A 38 -7.13 4.59 2.63
CA ASP A 38 -7.76 3.89 1.51
C ASP A 38 -8.19 4.87 0.40
N ALA A 39 -8.75 6.03 0.76
CA ALA A 39 -9.07 7.08 -0.20
C ALA A 39 -7.82 7.62 -0.90
N THR A 40 -6.75 7.89 -0.15
CA THR A 40 -5.47 8.37 -0.70
C THR A 40 -4.88 7.38 -1.73
N PHE A 41 -4.96 6.08 -1.46
CA PHE A 41 -4.51 5.04 -2.39
C PHE A 41 -5.40 4.91 -3.62
N GLN A 42 -6.70 5.13 -3.44
CA GLN A 42 -7.67 5.11 -4.52
C GLN A 42 -7.48 6.32 -5.45
N ASP A 43 -7.24 7.51 -4.89
CA ASP A 43 -7.03 8.73 -5.66
C ASP A 43 -5.86 8.60 -6.66
N VAL A 44 -4.76 7.95 -6.27
CA VAL A 44 -3.64 7.67 -7.19
C VAL A 44 -4.09 6.87 -8.41
N LYS A 45 -4.95 5.85 -8.21
CA LYS A 45 -5.46 4.99 -9.28
C LYS A 45 -6.46 5.75 -10.14
N ASP A 46 -7.38 6.49 -9.51
CA ASP A 46 -8.45 7.22 -10.20
C ASP A 46 -7.88 8.35 -11.06
N LEU A 47 -6.87 9.07 -10.59
CA LEU A 47 -6.21 10.13 -11.36
C LEU A 47 -5.52 9.60 -12.63
N ALA A 48 -5.02 8.36 -12.56
CA ALA A 48 -4.41 7.67 -13.69
C ALA A 48 -5.41 6.91 -14.58
N GLN A 49 -6.69 6.84 -14.19
CA GLN A 49 -7.70 6.09 -14.93
C GLN A 49 -7.83 6.63 -16.37
N GLY A 50 -7.97 5.72 -17.33
CA GLY A 50 -8.06 5.99 -18.76
C GLY A 50 -6.75 6.44 -19.41
N SER A 51 -5.61 6.31 -18.72
CA SER A 51 -4.28 6.63 -19.26
C SER A 51 -3.42 5.37 -19.45
N ASP A 52 -2.30 5.53 -20.15
CA ASP A 52 -1.26 4.50 -20.28
C ASP A 52 -0.50 4.24 -18.96
N LYS A 53 -0.81 4.96 -17.88
CA LYS A 53 -0.17 4.85 -16.55
C LYS A 53 -1.01 4.11 -15.51
N GLU A 54 -2.18 3.57 -15.85
CA GLU A 54 -3.05 2.85 -14.90
C GLU A 54 -2.32 1.74 -14.14
N ALA A 55 -1.55 0.91 -14.85
CA ALA A 55 -0.78 -0.16 -14.24
C ALA A 55 0.30 0.39 -13.28
N GLN A 56 0.99 1.46 -13.67
CA GLN A 56 1.99 2.12 -12.83
C GLN A 56 1.36 2.68 -11.55
N ALA A 57 0.23 3.37 -11.68
CA ALA A 57 -0.52 3.93 -10.56
C ALA A 57 -1.05 2.85 -9.62
N GLY A 58 -1.58 1.75 -10.15
CA GLY A 58 -2.01 0.59 -9.36
C GLY A 58 -0.87 -0.06 -8.56
N ASN A 59 0.30 -0.21 -9.18
CA ASN A 59 1.49 -0.74 -8.51
C ASN A 59 1.99 0.20 -7.41
N LEU A 60 2.03 1.51 -7.70
CA LEU A 60 2.42 2.53 -6.75
C LEU A 60 1.46 2.58 -5.55
N SER A 61 0.16 2.54 -5.80
CA SER A 61 -0.89 2.44 -4.77
C SER A 61 -0.63 1.25 -3.82
N GLY A 62 -0.32 0.06 -4.36
CA GLY A 62 0.04 -1.10 -3.53
C GLY A 62 1.36 -0.92 -2.75
N ALA A 63 2.36 -0.23 -3.32
CA ALA A 63 3.61 0.08 -2.63
C ALA A 63 3.40 1.08 -1.49
N MET A 64 2.49 2.05 -1.65
CA MET A 64 2.12 3.00 -0.61
C MET A 64 1.53 2.30 0.63
N VAL A 65 0.66 1.31 0.45
CA VAL A 65 0.13 0.49 1.55
C VAL A 65 1.27 -0.20 2.30
N ARG A 66 2.20 -0.85 1.57
CA ARG A 66 3.32 -1.58 2.18
C ARG A 66 4.24 -0.68 2.99
N ALA A 67 4.46 0.56 2.56
CA ALA A 67 5.30 1.53 3.25
C ALA A 67 4.72 2.04 4.59
N LEU A 68 3.40 1.87 4.82
CA LEU A 68 2.76 2.18 6.10
C LEU A 68 2.85 1.03 7.12
N LEU A 69 3.35 -0.14 6.73
CA LEU A 69 3.50 -1.28 7.63
C LEU A 69 4.60 -1.05 8.68
N ALA A 70 4.42 -1.62 9.87
CA ALA A 70 5.32 -1.41 11.01
C ALA A 70 6.77 -1.88 10.79
N LYS A 71 7.01 -2.75 9.80
CA LYS A 71 8.34 -3.25 9.43
C LYS A 71 8.95 -2.54 8.22
N ALA A 72 8.21 -1.64 7.57
CA ALA A 72 8.76 -0.91 6.44
C ALA A 72 9.90 0.02 6.91
N PRO A 73 10.97 0.18 6.13
CA PRO A 73 12.03 1.15 6.40
C PRO A 73 11.48 2.57 6.69
N ALA A 74 12.23 3.34 7.48
CA ALA A 74 11.80 4.65 7.98
C ALA A 74 11.42 5.66 6.87
N CYS A 75 12.11 5.60 5.74
CA CYS A 75 11.93 6.54 4.63
C CYS A 75 10.96 6.09 3.55
N ASP A 76 10.45 4.86 3.58
CA ASP A 76 9.66 4.31 2.47
C ASP A 76 8.40 5.15 2.18
N GLN A 77 7.72 5.64 3.21
CA GLN A 77 6.54 6.51 3.01
C GLN A 77 6.92 7.82 2.32
N GLN A 78 8.09 8.39 2.58
CA GLN A 78 8.55 9.58 1.86
C GLN A 78 8.86 9.24 0.41
N ASP A 79 9.54 8.12 0.19
CA ASP A 79 9.95 7.70 -1.14
C ASP A 79 8.74 7.41 -2.03
N ARG A 80 7.67 6.83 -1.48
CA ARG A 80 6.41 6.65 -2.24
C ARG A 80 5.64 7.95 -2.42
N ALA A 81 5.69 8.89 -1.48
CA ALA A 81 5.14 10.23 -1.72
C ALA A 81 5.88 10.94 -2.87
N ASP A 82 7.21 10.82 -2.92
CA ASP A 82 8.03 11.34 -4.02
C ASP A 82 7.65 10.68 -5.36
N ASP A 83 7.48 9.36 -5.39
CA ASP A 83 7.06 8.63 -6.59
C ASP A 83 5.67 9.05 -7.09
N VAL A 84 4.75 9.43 -6.19
CA VAL A 84 3.41 9.94 -6.55
C VAL A 84 3.53 11.30 -7.26
N ILE A 85 4.41 12.19 -6.82
CA ILE A 85 4.67 13.47 -7.49
C ILE A 85 5.34 13.24 -8.86
N ASP A 86 6.31 12.33 -8.91
CA ASP A 86 7.02 12.00 -10.15
C ASP A 86 6.08 11.36 -11.18
N LEU A 87 5.09 10.59 -10.73
CA LEU A 87 4.00 10.13 -11.59
C LEU A 87 3.13 11.30 -12.06
N GLY A 88 2.74 12.20 -11.15
CA GLY A 88 1.94 13.38 -11.48
C GLY A 88 2.55 14.27 -12.55
N ARG A 89 3.87 14.48 -12.50
CA ARG A 89 4.63 15.24 -13.50
C ARG A 89 4.55 14.65 -14.91
N GLN A 90 4.32 13.34 -15.04
CA GLN A 90 4.12 12.71 -16.36
C GLN A 90 2.76 13.08 -16.97
N PHE A 91 1.78 13.49 -16.17
CA PHE A 91 0.50 14.00 -16.65
C PHE A 91 0.53 15.50 -16.91
N GLY A 92 1.24 16.26 -16.07
CA GLY A 92 1.27 17.72 -16.13
C GLY A 92 -0.08 18.38 -15.76
N GLY A 93 -0.11 19.71 -15.83
CA GLY A 93 -1.34 20.51 -15.66
C GLY A 93 -2.07 20.27 -14.34
N ASP A 94 -3.40 20.26 -14.39
CA ASP A 94 -4.24 20.09 -13.19
C ASP A 94 -4.04 18.72 -12.52
N LYS A 95 -3.80 17.68 -13.33
CA LYS A 95 -3.57 16.32 -12.80
C LYS A 95 -2.30 16.25 -11.96
N GLU A 96 -1.21 16.90 -12.39
CA GLU A 96 0.01 17.00 -11.59
C GLU A 96 -0.27 17.62 -10.21
N GLN A 97 -1.06 18.70 -10.17
CA GLN A 97 -1.43 19.34 -8.91
C GLN A 97 -2.29 18.44 -8.02
N GLN A 98 -3.15 17.60 -8.60
CA GLN A 98 -3.92 16.60 -7.85
C GLN A 98 -3.01 15.52 -7.26
N PHE A 99 -2.05 15.00 -8.03
CA PHE A 99 -1.06 14.05 -7.54
C PHE A 99 -0.18 14.64 -6.42
N ILE A 100 0.23 15.91 -6.53
CA ILE A 100 0.96 16.60 -5.46
C ILE A 100 0.15 16.63 -4.16
N LYS A 101 -1.15 16.97 -4.23
CA LYS A 101 -2.02 16.95 -3.04
C LYS A 101 -2.11 15.55 -2.44
N VAL A 102 -2.30 14.53 -3.26
CA VAL A 102 -2.34 13.12 -2.80
C VAL A 102 -1.03 12.74 -2.11
N ALA A 103 0.12 13.14 -2.66
CA ALA A 103 1.42 12.87 -2.06
C ALA A 103 1.61 13.57 -0.70
N GLN A 104 1.15 14.82 -0.57
CA GLN A 104 1.19 15.57 0.70
C GLN A 104 0.33 14.90 1.77
N THR A 105 -0.92 14.54 1.42
CA THR A 105 -1.81 13.77 2.32
C THR A 105 -1.16 12.45 2.71
N TYR A 106 -0.67 11.68 1.73
CA TYR A 106 0.00 10.41 1.98
C TYR A 106 1.21 10.54 2.90
N ARG A 107 2.03 11.58 2.73
CA ARG A 107 3.21 11.85 3.55
C ARG A 107 2.87 12.08 5.02
N GLN A 108 1.66 12.56 5.29
CA GLN A 108 1.18 12.90 6.63
C GLN A 108 0.36 11.78 7.30
N LEU A 109 0.01 10.71 6.58
CA LEU A 109 -0.67 9.56 7.19
C LEU A 109 0.15 8.93 8.31
N GLU A 110 -0.53 8.39 9.33
CA GLU A 110 0.10 7.62 10.40
C GLU A 110 0.68 6.30 9.82
N ARG A 111 1.85 5.88 10.34
CA ARG A 111 2.42 4.55 10.07
C ARG A 111 2.10 3.62 11.21
N ASN A 112 1.90 2.34 10.90
CA ASN A 112 1.77 1.32 11.94
C ASN A 112 3.04 1.24 12.78
N THR A 113 2.89 0.97 14.08
CA THR A 113 3.99 0.70 14.99
C THR A 113 3.74 -0.60 15.77
N PRO A 114 4.81 -1.29 16.23
CA PRO A 114 4.64 -2.54 16.97
C PRO A 114 3.76 -2.42 18.23
N ASN A 115 3.77 -1.25 18.88
CA ASN A 115 3.09 -1.00 20.15
C ASN A 115 2.29 0.31 20.08
N ALA A 116 1.07 0.35 20.62
CA ALA A 116 0.34 1.62 20.73
C ALA A 116 1.12 2.65 21.57
N GLY A 117 1.08 3.88 21.09
CA GLY A 117 1.77 5.04 21.64
C GLY A 117 3.27 5.06 21.37
N GLN A 118 3.80 4.08 20.62
CA GLN A 118 5.17 4.13 20.13
C GLN A 118 5.26 5.15 18.99
N ALA A 119 6.24 6.04 19.09
CA ALA A 119 6.56 6.95 17.99
C ALA A 119 7.06 6.18 16.76
N SER A 120 6.55 6.56 15.59
CA SER A 120 7.02 6.09 14.30
C SER A 120 8.37 6.70 13.99
N GLU A 121 9.32 5.87 13.54
CA GLU A 121 10.65 6.32 13.13
C GLU A 121 10.55 7.32 11.98
N LEU A 122 11.12 8.52 12.17
CA LEU A 122 11.13 9.58 11.18
C LEU A 122 12.19 9.33 10.10
N CYS A 123 11.87 9.69 8.86
CA CYS A 123 12.85 9.71 7.80
C CYS A 123 13.85 10.84 8.01
N THR A 124 15.15 10.55 7.90
CA THR A 124 16.24 11.53 8.03
C THR A 124 16.76 12.03 6.68
N LYS A 125 16.32 11.41 5.59
CA LYS A 125 16.66 11.78 4.22
C LYS A 125 15.77 12.95 3.77
N PRO A 126 16.29 13.97 3.06
CA PRO A 126 15.44 14.99 2.44
C PRO A 126 14.58 14.39 1.31
N PRO A 127 13.37 14.94 1.05
CA PRO A 127 12.55 14.50 -0.07
C PRO A 127 13.22 14.86 -1.40
N ARG A 128 12.94 14.09 -2.46
CA ARG A 128 13.37 14.44 -3.82
C ARG A 128 12.56 15.62 -4.36
N ASN A 129 11.31 15.72 -3.93
CA ASN A 129 10.35 16.73 -4.35
C ASN A 129 10.13 17.77 -3.26
N LYS A 130 10.45 19.02 -3.57
CA LYS A 130 10.33 20.18 -2.67
C LYS A 130 8.90 20.39 -2.15
N GLU A 131 7.89 19.89 -2.87
CA GLU A 131 6.49 19.96 -2.46
C GLU A 131 6.21 19.16 -1.17
N LEU A 132 7.14 18.29 -0.77
CA LEU A 132 7.11 17.53 0.49
C LEU A 132 8.02 18.13 1.57
N ASP A 133 8.69 19.25 1.32
CA ASP A 133 9.59 19.87 2.29
C ASP A 133 8.85 20.22 3.58
N GLY A 134 9.43 19.81 4.71
CA GLY A 134 8.85 20.03 6.04
C GLY A 134 7.68 19.11 6.40
N LEU A 135 7.25 18.21 5.50
CA LEU A 135 6.19 17.25 5.81
C LEU A 135 6.78 15.97 6.44
N THR A 136 6.22 15.61 7.59
CA THR A 136 6.51 14.37 8.30
C THR A 136 5.22 13.59 8.54
N GLN A 137 5.36 12.29 8.72
CA GLN A 137 4.22 11.43 9.03
C GLN A 137 3.61 11.77 10.39
N ALA A 138 2.29 11.62 10.50
CA ALA A 138 1.62 11.69 11.79
C ALA A 138 2.16 10.59 12.73
N GLN A 139 2.23 10.95 14.02
CA GLN A 139 2.61 10.04 15.09
C GLN A 139 1.37 9.40 15.71
N ASP A 140 1.55 8.26 16.36
CA ASP A 140 0.45 7.58 17.05
C ASP A 140 -0.18 8.53 18.10
N PRO A 141 -1.47 8.88 17.96
CA PRO A 141 -2.14 9.84 18.84
C PRO A 141 -2.32 9.32 20.27
N THR A 142 -2.11 8.02 20.51
CA THR A 142 -2.17 7.41 21.84
C THR A 142 -0.83 7.56 22.61
N GLY A 143 0.20 8.09 21.96
CA GLY A 143 1.51 8.35 22.57
C GLY A 143 1.46 9.42 23.66
N LYS A 144 2.28 9.25 24.70
CA LYS A 144 2.57 10.32 25.67
C LYS A 144 3.58 11.26 24.99
N ALA A 145 3.12 12.44 24.55
CA ALA A 145 3.90 13.37 23.74
C ALA A 145 5.35 13.60 24.22
N LYS A 146 6.29 13.51 23.29
CA LYS A 146 7.48 14.38 23.23
C LYS A 146 7.56 14.89 21.80
N ASP A 147 6.82 15.95 21.53
CA ASP A 147 6.80 16.61 20.22
C ASP A 147 8.18 17.08 19.80
N PRO A 148 8.46 16.99 18.49
CA PRO A 148 9.12 18.09 17.81
C PRO A 148 8.33 18.64 16.61
N ALA A 149 7.05 18.27 16.38
CA ALA A 149 6.31 18.71 15.19
C ALA A 149 4.82 18.95 15.43
N ASP A 150 4.48 19.85 16.35
CA ASP A 150 3.25 20.64 16.25
C ASP A 150 3.46 21.73 15.19
N THR A 151 3.28 21.39 13.92
CA THR A 151 2.99 22.37 12.85
C THR A 151 1.62 22.12 12.22
N GLY A 152 0.70 21.54 12.98
CA GLY A 152 -0.67 21.27 12.59
C GLY A 152 -1.66 22.36 13.03
N LYS A 153 -1.32 23.64 12.87
CA LYS A 153 -2.32 24.73 12.86
C LYS A 153 -1.93 25.80 11.83
N ALA A 154 -2.51 25.70 10.64
CA ALA A 154 -2.70 26.88 9.82
C ALA A 154 -3.57 27.87 10.61
N LYS A 155 -3.06 29.09 10.80
CA LYS A 155 -3.83 30.25 11.23
C LYS A 155 -4.67 30.76 10.06
N ASP A 156 -5.87 31.21 10.39
CA ASP A 156 -6.89 31.85 9.55
C ASP A 156 -6.37 33.02 8.68
N PRO A 157 -7.28 33.62 7.88
CA PRO A 157 -7.68 34.95 8.31
C PRO A 157 -9.19 35.10 8.46
N ALA A 158 -9.54 35.76 9.56
CA ALA A 158 -10.86 36.26 9.86
C ALA A 158 -11.47 37.01 8.67
N ASP A 159 -12.77 36.78 8.44
CA ASP A 159 -13.67 37.89 8.13
C ASP A 159 -14.92 37.82 9.01
N THR A 160 -15.18 38.96 9.60
CA THR A 160 -16.19 39.34 10.55
C THR A 160 -17.60 39.36 9.95
N GLY A 161 -18.54 38.67 10.59
CA GLY A 161 -19.96 38.79 10.23
C GLY A 161 -20.89 38.21 11.29
N LYS A 162 -21.14 38.97 12.36
CA LYS A 162 -22.23 38.71 13.32
C LYS A 162 -23.59 38.73 12.60
N GLY A 163 -24.40 37.70 12.82
CA GLY A 163 -25.84 37.73 12.51
C GLY A 163 -26.53 36.50 13.06
N LYS A 164 -27.14 36.64 14.23
CA LYS A 164 -28.05 35.66 14.83
C LYS A 164 -29.33 35.61 14.00
N ASP A 165 -29.93 34.44 13.81
CA ASP A 165 -31.30 34.17 14.27
C ASP A 165 -31.73 32.71 14.02
N LYS A 166 -32.69 32.30 14.85
CA LYS A 166 -33.13 30.94 15.14
C LYS A 166 -34.10 30.34 14.10
N ALA A 167 -34.01 29.00 14.03
CA ALA A 167 -35.09 28.02 13.85
C ALA A 167 -35.75 27.89 12.46
N LYS A 168 -35.77 26.66 11.91
CA LYS A 168 -36.83 25.65 12.15
C LYS A 168 -36.74 24.56 11.06
N ASP A 169 -36.45 23.32 11.46
CA ASP A 169 -36.77 22.11 10.69
C ASP A 169 -38.31 21.92 10.67
N PRO A 170 -38.94 21.24 9.68
CA PRO A 170 -38.52 19.88 9.30
C PRO A 170 -38.70 19.47 7.82
N ALA A 171 -37.96 18.41 7.47
CA ALA A 171 -38.29 17.32 6.54
C ALA A 171 -39.16 17.63 5.31
N ASP A 172 -38.56 17.49 4.12
CA ASP A 172 -39.33 17.15 2.92
C ASP A 172 -38.59 16.08 2.10
N THR A 173 -39.27 14.95 1.94
CA THR A 173 -38.94 13.81 1.10
C THR A 173 -39.11 14.17 -0.37
N CYS A 174 -38.16 13.83 -1.25
CA CYS A 174 -38.54 13.31 -2.57
C CYS A 174 -37.42 12.55 -3.30
N THR A 175 -37.75 11.32 -3.66
CA THR A 175 -37.14 10.47 -4.68
C THR A 175 -37.56 10.88 -6.10
N CYS A 176 -36.65 10.94 -7.09
CA CYS A 176 -36.94 10.57 -8.49
C CYS A 176 -35.61 10.18 -9.19
N LYS A 177 -35.37 8.92 -9.58
CA LYS A 177 -35.78 8.18 -10.80
C LYS A 177 -35.02 8.55 -12.10
N ALA A 178 -34.41 7.52 -12.68
CA ALA A 178 -33.76 7.46 -13.98
C ALA A 178 -34.70 7.67 -15.18
N LYS A 179 -34.11 8.10 -16.31
CA LYS A 179 -34.14 7.55 -17.69
C LYS A 179 -33.66 8.63 -18.68
N ASP A 180 -32.43 8.55 -19.19
CA ASP A 180 -31.97 7.95 -20.48
C ASP A 180 -31.77 9.06 -21.54
N PRO A 181 -31.05 8.84 -22.67
CA PRO A 181 -29.62 8.58 -22.80
C PRO A 181 -28.94 9.63 -23.73
N VAL A 182 -27.66 9.95 -23.53
CA VAL A 182 -26.89 10.77 -24.49
C VAL A 182 -25.84 9.92 -25.20
N ASP A 183 -26.02 9.91 -26.51
CA ASP A 183 -25.30 9.31 -27.62
C ASP A 183 -23.76 9.40 -27.51
N THR A 184 -23.09 8.25 -27.37
CA THR A 184 -21.66 8.10 -27.61
C THR A 184 -21.43 7.57 -29.02
N GLY A 185 -20.83 8.41 -29.85
CA GLY A 185 -20.45 8.09 -31.22
C GLY A 185 -19.54 6.85 -31.33
N LYS A 186 -19.77 6.09 -32.39
CA LYS A 186 -19.05 4.88 -32.82
C LYS A 186 -17.52 5.04 -32.78
N ALA A 187 -16.86 4.22 -31.97
CA ALA A 187 -15.53 3.69 -32.27
C ALA A 187 -15.68 2.21 -32.67
N LYS A 188 -14.95 1.81 -33.71
CA LYS A 188 -15.02 0.50 -34.36
C LYS A 188 -14.39 -0.58 -33.48
N ASP A 189 -15.07 -1.72 -33.44
CA ASP A 189 -14.59 -3.03 -33.02
C ASP A 189 -13.23 -3.38 -33.67
N PRO A 190 -12.17 -3.75 -32.91
CA PRO A 190 -11.13 -4.60 -33.41
C PRO A 190 -11.43 -6.04 -32.98
N THR A 191 -11.86 -6.76 -33.99
CA THR A 191 -12.00 -8.21 -34.07
C THR A 191 -10.79 -8.90 -33.44
N ASN A 192 -11.06 -9.91 -32.62
CA ASN A 192 -10.09 -10.95 -32.24
C ASN A 192 -9.38 -11.45 -33.50
N THR A 193 -8.10 -11.12 -33.63
CA THR A 193 -7.17 -11.88 -34.46
C THR A 193 -5.88 -11.96 -33.66
N GLY A 194 -5.60 -13.16 -33.17
CA GLY A 194 -4.38 -13.46 -32.46
C GLY A 194 -3.21 -13.31 -33.41
N ASP A 195 -2.42 -12.26 -33.21
CA ASP A 195 -1.04 -12.19 -33.63
C ASP A 195 -0.30 -11.33 -32.59
N ASN A 196 0.48 -12.02 -31.76
CA ASN A 196 1.32 -11.43 -30.72
C ASN A 196 2.48 -10.72 -31.42
N PRO A 197 2.73 -9.40 -31.23
CA PRO A 197 3.96 -8.83 -31.70
C PRO A 197 5.12 -9.48 -30.94
N ALA A 198 6.03 -10.12 -31.68
CA ALA A 198 7.29 -10.60 -31.18
C ALA A 198 8.09 -9.42 -30.62
N ASN A 199 8.06 -9.25 -29.30
CA ASN A 199 8.87 -8.24 -28.61
C ASN A 199 10.28 -8.83 -28.46
N THR A 200 11.22 -8.34 -29.26
CA THR A 200 12.55 -8.93 -29.52
C THR A 200 13.61 -8.55 -28.48
N GLY A 201 13.21 -8.20 -27.26
CA GLY A 201 14.12 -7.93 -26.14
C GLY A 201 13.97 -8.94 -25.00
N ASP A 202 15.06 -9.27 -24.31
CA ASP A 202 14.99 -10.08 -23.09
C ASP A 202 14.49 -9.23 -21.91
N ASN A 203 13.67 -9.82 -21.04
CA ASN A 203 13.31 -9.17 -19.78
C ASN A 203 14.53 -9.12 -18.86
N THR A 204 14.99 -7.91 -18.52
CA THR A 204 16.22 -7.72 -17.73
C THR A 204 16.12 -8.33 -16.33
N ALA A 205 14.91 -8.38 -15.73
CA ALA A 205 14.71 -9.00 -14.43
C ALA A 205 14.82 -10.54 -14.48
N GLU A 206 14.67 -11.15 -15.65
CA GLU A 206 14.88 -12.59 -15.86
C GLU A 206 16.35 -12.93 -16.13
N THR A 207 17.04 -12.07 -16.89
CA THR A 207 18.46 -12.27 -17.21
C THR A 207 19.36 -11.96 -16.03
N ASN A 208 19.04 -10.90 -15.28
CA ASN A 208 19.79 -10.45 -14.11
C ASN A 208 18.92 -10.42 -12.84
N PRO A 209 18.54 -11.58 -12.29
CA PRO A 209 17.65 -11.62 -11.17
C PRO A 209 18.33 -11.25 -9.84
N VAL A 210 17.75 -10.30 -9.10
CA VAL A 210 18.15 -9.96 -7.73
C VAL A 210 18.04 -11.21 -6.85
N GLY A 211 19.08 -11.47 -6.06
CA GLY A 211 19.16 -12.66 -5.21
C GLY A 211 19.12 -13.99 -5.99
N GLY A 212 19.34 -13.98 -7.30
CA GLY A 212 19.20 -15.16 -8.15
C GLY A 212 17.76 -15.68 -8.28
N VAL A 213 16.75 -14.86 -7.92
CA VAL A 213 15.34 -15.26 -7.96
C VAL A 213 14.75 -15.03 -9.36
N LYS A 214 14.60 -16.11 -10.12
CA LYS A 214 13.95 -16.07 -11.44
C LYS A 214 12.45 -15.93 -11.33
N MET A 215 11.86 -15.31 -12.34
CA MET A 215 10.41 -15.17 -12.41
C MET A 215 9.78 -16.49 -12.87
N PRO A 216 8.54 -16.81 -12.44
CA PRO A 216 7.81 -17.92 -13.04
C PRO A 216 7.49 -17.60 -14.51
N LYS A 217 7.61 -18.59 -15.38
CA LYS A 217 7.28 -18.44 -16.80
C LYS A 217 5.76 -18.45 -17.05
N ILE A 218 5.32 -17.69 -18.04
CA ILE A 218 3.93 -17.71 -18.51
C ILE A 218 3.73 -18.91 -19.40
N GLN A 219 2.77 -19.76 -19.07
CA GLN A 219 2.36 -20.90 -19.89
C GLN A 219 1.09 -20.56 -20.64
N LYS A 220 0.95 -21.04 -21.89
CA LYS A 220 -0.33 -20.98 -22.60
C LYS A 220 -1.05 -22.32 -22.43
N GLN A 221 -2.20 -22.32 -21.77
CA GLN A 221 -2.99 -23.53 -21.52
C GLN A 221 -4.47 -23.24 -21.80
N ASN A 222 -5.10 -24.06 -22.65
CA ASN A 222 -6.54 -23.96 -22.97
C ASN A 222 -6.99 -22.54 -23.42
N GLY A 223 -6.12 -21.81 -24.13
CA GLY A 223 -6.39 -20.43 -24.54
C GLY A 223 -6.26 -19.39 -23.43
N GLU A 224 -5.73 -19.77 -22.26
CA GLU A 224 -5.42 -18.88 -21.13
C GLU A 224 -3.91 -18.78 -20.90
N PHE A 225 -3.50 -17.71 -20.24
CA PHE A 225 -2.15 -17.49 -19.75
C PHE A 225 -2.08 -17.92 -18.29
N VAL A 226 -1.23 -18.90 -17.98
CA VAL A 226 -1.12 -19.48 -16.64
C VAL A 226 0.23 -19.11 -16.03
N VAL A 227 0.20 -18.52 -14.83
CA VAL A 227 1.39 -18.13 -14.07
C VAL A 227 1.28 -18.64 -12.64
N ASN A 228 2.17 -19.55 -12.28
CA ASN A 228 2.22 -20.15 -10.95
C ASN A 228 0.83 -20.67 -10.49
N GLY A 229 0.13 -21.38 -11.38
CA GLY A 229 -1.20 -21.94 -11.14
C GLY A 229 -2.39 -20.97 -11.26
N ASN A 230 -2.15 -19.70 -11.57
CA ASN A 230 -3.21 -18.70 -11.75
C ASN A 230 -3.46 -18.46 -13.25
N SER A 231 -4.72 -18.52 -13.67
CA SER A 231 -5.13 -18.31 -15.06
C SER A 231 -5.54 -16.86 -15.34
N PHE A 232 -5.18 -16.37 -16.51
CA PHE A 232 -5.51 -15.04 -17.01
C PHE A 232 -5.97 -15.13 -18.46
N LYS A 233 -6.96 -14.32 -18.83
CA LYS A 233 -7.38 -14.20 -20.24
C LYS A 233 -6.45 -13.29 -21.05
N ASP A 234 -5.74 -12.42 -20.35
CA ASP A 234 -4.91 -11.38 -20.93
C ASP A 234 -3.43 -11.58 -20.55
N VAL A 235 -2.54 -11.28 -21.49
CA VAL A 235 -1.10 -11.49 -21.33
C VAL A 235 -0.48 -10.47 -20.39
N ASP A 236 -0.97 -9.24 -20.35
CA ASP A 236 -0.42 -8.19 -19.49
C ASP A 236 -0.77 -8.47 -18.03
N ALA A 237 -1.99 -8.94 -17.77
CA ALA A 237 -2.38 -9.43 -16.44
C ALA A 237 -1.51 -10.61 -15.96
N ALA A 238 -1.25 -11.58 -16.86
CA ALA A 238 -0.34 -12.68 -16.57
C ALA A 238 1.09 -12.20 -16.31
N HIS A 239 1.58 -11.25 -17.09
CA HIS A 239 2.91 -10.68 -16.92
C HIS A 239 3.04 -9.93 -15.59
N GLY A 240 2.04 -9.13 -15.21
CA GLY A 240 1.97 -8.48 -13.90
C GLY A 240 2.11 -9.50 -12.77
N ARG A 241 1.36 -10.62 -12.85
CA ARG A 241 1.48 -11.72 -11.89
C ARG A 241 2.86 -12.37 -11.90
N GLN A 242 3.48 -12.55 -13.06
CA GLN A 242 4.83 -13.09 -13.19
C GLN A 242 5.84 -12.23 -12.42
N CYS A 243 5.77 -10.90 -12.56
CA CYS A 243 6.62 -9.97 -11.83
C CYS A 243 6.34 -9.96 -10.33
N ASP A 244 5.08 -9.96 -9.92
CA ASP A 244 4.71 -9.93 -8.50
C ASP A 244 5.15 -11.22 -7.77
N VAL A 245 5.09 -12.38 -8.44
CA VAL A 245 5.62 -13.62 -7.86
C VAL A 245 7.14 -13.55 -7.71
N GLN A 246 7.86 -13.02 -8.70
CA GLN A 246 9.31 -12.82 -8.60
C GLN A 246 9.66 -11.92 -7.40
N HIS A 247 8.95 -10.80 -7.27
CA HIS A 247 9.12 -9.86 -6.16
C HIS A 247 8.97 -10.54 -4.78
N ASN A 248 7.87 -11.28 -4.60
CA ASN A 248 7.59 -11.97 -3.35
C ASN A 248 8.66 -13.02 -3.03
N LEU A 249 9.14 -13.74 -4.05
CA LEU A 249 10.23 -14.70 -3.89
C LEU A 249 11.56 -14.01 -3.53
N CYS A 250 11.84 -12.84 -4.09
CA CYS A 250 12.99 -12.00 -3.75
C CYS A 250 12.94 -11.57 -2.28
N PHE A 251 11.80 -11.05 -1.83
CA PHE A 251 11.60 -10.67 -0.43
C PHE A 251 11.66 -11.87 0.52
N ASN A 252 11.16 -13.04 0.11
CA ASN A 252 11.28 -14.26 0.92
C ASN A 252 12.76 -14.62 1.14
N LYS A 253 13.62 -14.49 0.13
CA LYS A 253 15.07 -14.70 0.30
C LYS A 253 15.70 -13.66 1.23
N PHE A 254 15.39 -12.38 1.05
CA PHE A 254 15.90 -11.32 1.91
C PHE A 254 15.52 -11.54 3.38
N ASN A 255 14.25 -11.92 3.61
CA ASN A 255 13.71 -12.21 4.94
C ASN A 255 14.25 -13.52 5.53
N ALA A 256 14.65 -14.48 4.69
CA ALA A 256 15.33 -15.69 5.11
C ALA A 256 16.81 -15.46 5.52
N GLY A 257 17.32 -14.23 5.39
CA GLY A 257 18.64 -13.83 5.89
C GLY A 257 19.68 -13.55 4.82
N ASP A 258 19.34 -13.65 3.53
CA ASP A 258 20.24 -13.22 2.46
C ASP A 258 20.36 -11.68 2.49
N LYS A 259 21.59 -11.20 2.70
CA LYS A 259 21.93 -9.76 2.77
C LYS A 259 22.84 -9.32 1.62
N SER A 260 23.00 -10.16 0.59
CA SER A 260 23.72 -9.78 -0.64
C SER A 260 22.98 -8.71 -1.46
N PHE A 261 21.73 -8.44 -1.11
CA PHE A 261 20.88 -7.38 -1.65
C PHE A 261 19.97 -6.83 -0.54
N SER A 262 19.30 -5.72 -0.82
CA SER A 262 18.34 -5.04 0.05
C SER A 262 16.89 -5.30 -0.40
N GLY A 263 15.92 -5.04 0.49
CA GLY A 263 14.50 -5.06 0.10
C GLY A 263 14.18 -4.10 -1.06
N ALA A 264 14.85 -2.94 -1.11
CA ALA A 264 14.69 -1.97 -2.19
C ALA A 264 15.14 -2.52 -3.55
N ASP A 265 16.10 -3.45 -3.58
CA ASP A 265 16.52 -4.10 -4.83
C ASP A 265 15.41 -5.00 -5.39
N CYS A 266 14.63 -5.65 -4.53
CA CYS A 266 13.45 -6.42 -4.94
C CYS A 266 12.33 -5.51 -5.48
N ASP A 267 12.12 -4.35 -4.86
CA ASP A 267 11.20 -3.33 -5.38
C ASP A 267 11.64 -2.86 -6.78
N ASN A 268 12.91 -2.48 -6.92
CA ASN A 268 13.47 -2.00 -8.18
C ASN A 268 13.40 -3.08 -9.28
N GLN A 269 13.72 -4.32 -8.95
CA GLN A 269 13.61 -5.44 -9.88
C GLN A 269 12.18 -5.62 -10.41
N THR A 270 11.18 -5.35 -9.60
CA THR A 270 9.77 -5.50 -10.01
C THR A 270 9.37 -4.45 -11.03
N ASN A 271 9.89 -3.23 -10.88
CA ASN A 271 9.71 -2.17 -11.87
C ASN A 271 10.42 -2.53 -13.19
N VAL A 272 11.67 -3.02 -13.10
CA VAL A 272 12.41 -3.51 -14.27
C VAL A 272 11.65 -4.64 -14.95
N CYS A 273 11.13 -5.58 -14.18
CA CYS A 273 10.34 -6.71 -14.66
C CYS A 273 9.13 -6.24 -15.47
N LYS A 274 8.31 -5.36 -14.88
CA LYS A 274 7.06 -4.87 -15.50
C LYS A 274 7.29 -3.94 -16.69
N SER A 275 8.49 -3.34 -16.79
CA SER A 275 8.89 -2.55 -17.96
C SER A 275 9.41 -3.40 -19.11
N GLY A 276 9.82 -4.65 -18.84
CA GLY A 276 10.29 -5.60 -19.83
C GLY A 276 9.14 -6.40 -20.46
N PRO A 277 9.43 -7.19 -21.50
CA PRO A 277 8.41 -8.04 -22.11
C PRO A 277 8.03 -9.23 -21.22
N PRO A 278 6.82 -9.80 -21.42
CA PRO A 278 6.41 -11.05 -20.79
C PRO A 278 7.33 -12.21 -21.15
N VAL A 279 7.63 -13.07 -20.18
CA VAL A 279 8.52 -14.22 -20.40
C VAL A 279 7.76 -15.54 -20.40
N PHE A 280 7.73 -16.19 -21.54
CA PHE A 280 7.00 -17.45 -21.75
C PHE A 280 7.86 -18.68 -21.43
N ALA A 281 7.18 -19.80 -21.15
CA ALA A 281 7.78 -21.11 -20.94
C ALA A 281 8.15 -21.80 -22.25
#